data_AF-A0A7J4DQZ3-F1
#
_entry.id   AF-A0A7J4DQZ3-F1
#
_cell.length_a   1.000
_cell.length_b   1.000
_cell.length_c   1.000
_cell.angle_alpha   90.00
_cell.angle_beta   90.00
_cell.angle_gamma   90.00
#
_symmetry.space_group_name_H-M   'P 1'
#
loop_
_entity.id
_entity.type
_entity.pdbx_description
1 polymer ?
#
loop_
_entity_poly.entity_id
_entity_poly.type
_entity_poly.pdbx_seq_one_letter_code
_entity_poly.pdbx_strand_id
1 'polypeptide(L)'
;MTISSWIIGFSFNNYSIMAIMIGSFLGIIIDSVIGATIQAQYYCDECKKFTELQVHHEKKNRLISGFGFVDNNIVNLLATTIGSGLSILIIIIF
;
A
#
# COMPACT_ATOMS: atom_id res chain seq x y z
N MET A 1 12.07 17.63 24.75
CA MET A 1 12.16 16.15 24.70
C MET A 1 13.20 15.77 23.66
N THR A 2 14.46 15.74 24.06
CA THR A 2 15.63 15.44 23.21
C THR A 2 16.29 14.18 23.75
N ILE A 3 15.62 13.04 23.58
CA ILE A 3 16.17 11.74 23.92
C ILE A 3 16.01 10.89 22.68
N SER A 4 17.13 10.36 22.17
CA SER A 4 17.26 9.29 21.15
C SER A 4 17.72 9.61 19.71
N SER A 5 18.27 10.78 19.39
CA SER A 5 19.03 10.94 18.13
C SER A 5 20.40 10.21 18.14
N TRP A 6 20.84 9.71 19.29
CA TRP A 6 22.16 9.07 19.48
C TRP A 6 22.22 7.56 19.22
N ILE A 7 21.10 6.87 19.00
CA ILE A 7 21.10 5.41 18.78
C ILE A 7 21.21 5.06 17.27
N ILE A 8 20.98 6.01 16.36
CA ILE A 8 20.93 5.72 14.91
C ILE A 8 21.91 6.57 14.07
N GLY A 9 22.54 7.62 14.61
CA GLY A 9 23.50 8.44 13.82
C GLY A 9 22.88 9.16 12.61
N PHE A 10 21.56 9.10 12.44
CA PHE A 10 20.82 9.79 11.38
C PHE A 10 20.57 11.24 11.79
N SER A 11 21.29 12.16 11.16
CA SER A 11 20.94 13.58 11.18
C SER A 11 19.86 13.81 10.13
N PHE A 12 18.60 13.92 10.56
CA PHE A 12 17.51 14.26 9.64
C PHE A 12 17.55 15.76 9.33
N ASN A 13 17.82 16.11 8.08
CA ASN A 13 17.69 17.47 7.59
C ASN A 13 16.20 17.81 7.34
N ASN A 14 15.81 19.07 7.45
CA ASN A 14 14.43 19.52 7.18
C ASN A 14 13.97 19.10 5.77
N TYR A 15 14.90 19.08 4.81
CA TYR A 15 14.66 18.58 3.45
C TYR A 15 14.34 17.08 3.41
N SER A 16 15.06 16.26 4.18
CA SER A 16 14.83 14.82 4.27
C SER A 16 13.45 14.50 4.85
N ILE A 17 13.01 15.27 5.86
CA ILE A 17 11.68 15.09 6.48
C ILE A 17 10.57 15.43 5.47
N MET A 18 10.73 16.53 4.73
CA MET A 18 9.79 16.94 3.69
C MET A 18 9.70 15.92 2.55
N ALA A 19 10.86 15.40 2.12
CA ALA A 19 10.98 14.34 1.12
C ALA A 19 10.27 13.05 1.54
N ILE A 20 10.47 12.61 2.80
CA ILE A 20 9.80 11.43 3.35
C ILE A 20 8.28 11.64 3.38
N MET A 21 7.80 12.80 3.82
CA MET A 21 6.36 13.08 3.87
C MET A 21 5.71 13.06 2.48
N ILE A 22 6.32 13.73 1.49
CA ILE A 22 5.80 13.78 0.12
C ILE A 22 5.85 12.38 -0.52
N GLY A 23 6.98 11.68 -0.40
CA GLY A 23 7.14 10.33 -0.94
C GLY A 23 6.16 9.34 -0.32
N SER A 24 5.97 9.40 1.00
CA SER A 24 5.02 8.53 1.71
C SER A 24 3.57 8.84 1.32
N PHE A 25 3.21 10.12 1.19
CA PHE A 25 1.86 10.52 0.78
C PHE A 25 1.53 10.06 -0.65
N LEU A 26 2.47 10.23 -1.59
CA LEU A 26 2.34 9.70 -2.94
C LEU A 26 2.25 8.17 -2.95
N GLY A 27 3.02 7.49 -2.10
CA GLY A 27 2.95 6.03 -1.92
C GLY A 27 1.55 5.55 -1.53
N ILE A 28 0.88 6.25 -0.60
CA ILE A 28 -0.50 5.92 -0.16
C ILE A 28 -1.52 6.15 -1.29
N ILE A 29 -1.37 7.21 -2.09
CA ILE A 29 -2.26 7.46 -3.23
C ILE A 29 -2.10 6.35 -4.27
N ILE A 30 -0.86 5.99 -4.60
CA ILE A 30 -0.54 4.92 -5.54
C ILE A 30 -1.09 3.58 -5.02
N ASP A 31 -0.95 3.29 -3.73
CA ASP A 31 -1.53 2.11 -3.08
C ASP A 31 -3.04 2.01 -3.31
N SER A 32 -3.78 3.08 -3.02
CA SER A 32 -5.22 3.09 -3.16
C SER A 32 -5.67 2.92 -4.62
N VAL A 33 -4.95 3.53 -5.57
CA VAL A 33 -5.25 3.40 -7.01
C VAL A 33 -4.95 2.00 -7.53
N ILE A 34 -3.79 1.44 -7.17
CA ILE A 34 -3.39 0.07 -7.56
C ILE A 34 -4.33 -0.96 -6.91
N GLY A 35 -4.69 -0.76 -5.65
CA GLY A 35 -5.66 -1.59 -4.93
C GLY A 35 -7.00 -1.61 -5.63
N ALA A 36 -7.58 -0.45 -5.90
CA ALA A 36 -8.87 -0.37 -6.59
C ALA A 36 -8.88 -0.97 -8.01
N THR A 37 -7.72 -1.07 -8.67
CA THR A 37 -7.61 -1.56 -10.05
C THR A 37 -7.24 -3.04 -10.15
N ILE A 38 -6.36 -3.54 -9.28
CA ILE A 38 -5.78 -4.89 -9.39
C ILE A 38 -6.32 -5.84 -8.31
N GLN A 39 -6.73 -5.34 -7.14
CA GLN A 39 -7.23 -6.17 -6.03
C GLN A 39 -8.49 -6.93 -6.44
N ALA A 40 -8.53 -8.22 -6.11
CA ALA A 40 -9.68 -9.06 -6.40
C ALA A 40 -10.93 -8.58 -5.64
N GLN A 41 -12.01 -8.31 -6.37
CA GLN A 41 -13.32 -8.07 -5.78
C GLN A 41 -14.28 -9.16 -6.24
N TYR A 42 -14.84 -9.87 -5.27
CA TYR A 42 -15.81 -10.92 -5.47
C TYR A 42 -17.22 -10.47 -5.07
N TYR A 43 -18.23 -11.12 -5.63
CA TYR A 43 -19.62 -10.97 -5.24
C TYR A 43 -20.15 -12.29 -4.70
N CYS A 44 -20.71 -12.21 -3.50
CA CYS A 44 -21.35 -13.34 -2.85
C CYS A 44 -22.84 -13.33 -3.15
N ASP A 45 -23.31 -14.33 -3.89
CA ASP A 45 -24.72 -14.46 -4.28
C ASP A 45 -25.65 -14.74 -3.06
N GLU A 46 -25.11 -15.24 -1.95
CA GLU A 46 -25.89 -15.54 -0.75
C GLU A 46 -26.26 -14.28 0.06
N CYS A 47 -25.26 -13.48 0.41
CA CYS A 47 -25.48 -12.24 1.18
C CYS A 47 -25.73 -11.03 0.28
N LYS A 48 -25.62 -11.19 -1.05
CA LYS A 48 -25.78 -10.13 -2.06
C LYS A 48 -24.86 -8.94 -1.83
N LYS A 49 -23.63 -9.21 -1.37
CA LYS A 49 -22.62 -8.20 -1.03
C LYS A 49 -21.31 -8.48 -1.76
N PHE A 50 -20.56 -7.41 -1.97
CA PHE A 50 -19.18 -7.48 -2.42
C PHE A 50 -18.28 -7.94 -1.26
N THR A 51 -17.29 -8.78 -1.58
CA THR A 51 -16.32 -9.33 -0.63
C THR A 51 -15.00 -9.57 -1.34
N GLU A 52 -13.90 -9.50 -0.60
CA GLU A 52 -12.55 -9.75 -1.09
C GLU A 52 -12.22 -11.25 -1.07
N LEU A 53 -13.03 -12.05 -0.37
CA LEU A 53 -12.80 -13.47 -0.19
C LEU A 53 -13.28 -14.26 -1.41
N GLN A 54 -12.43 -15.14 -1.92
CA GLN A 54 -12.79 -16.08 -2.97
C GLN A 54 -13.89 -17.07 -2.52
N VAL A 55 -13.95 -17.38 -1.22
CA VAL A 55 -14.95 -18.26 -0.61
C VAL A 55 -15.63 -17.55 0.54
N HIS A 56 -16.95 -17.46 0.51
CA HIS A 56 -17.77 -16.91 1.57
C HIS A 56 -19.03 -17.76 1.69
N HIS A 57 -19.46 -18.09 2.93
CA HIS A 57 -20.52 -19.07 3.19
C HIS A 57 -20.32 -20.44 2.49
N GLU A 58 -19.08 -20.97 2.54
CA GLU A 58 -18.73 -22.27 1.95
C GLU A 58 -18.94 -22.38 0.42
N LYS A 59 -19.26 -21.28 -0.26
CA LYS A 59 -19.41 -21.21 -1.72
C LYS A 59 -18.35 -20.32 -2.35
N LYS A 60 -17.92 -20.69 -3.55
CA LYS A 60 -17.03 -19.87 -4.37
C LYS A 60 -17.78 -18.64 -4.86
N ASN A 61 -17.28 -17.46 -4.55
CA ASN A 61 -17.84 -16.21 -4.99
C ASN A 61 -17.46 -15.90 -6.44
N ARG A 62 -18.27 -15.07 -7.10
CA ARG A 62 -18.01 -14.65 -8.48
C ARG A 62 -16.99 -13.53 -8.50
N LEU A 63 -15.88 -13.69 -9.21
CA LEU A 63 -14.92 -12.60 -9.44
C LEU A 63 -15.60 -11.53 -10.33
N ILE A 64 -15.65 -10.29 -9.84
CA ILE A 64 -16.25 -9.15 -10.54
C ILE A 64 -15.17 -8.24 -11.13
N SER A 65 -14.09 -7.99 -10.39
CA SER A 65 -12.97 -7.17 -10.86
C SER A 65 -11.64 -7.63 -10.24
N GLY A 66 -10.55 -7.12 -10.81
CA GLY A 66 -9.19 -7.43 -10.39
C GLY A 66 -8.73 -8.83 -10.78
N PHE A 67 -7.62 -9.26 -10.18
CA PHE A 67 -7.05 -10.58 -10.40
C PHE A 67 -7.26 -11.43 -9.15
N GLY A 68 -7.93 -12.57 -9.27
CA GLY A 68 -8.22 -13.47 -8.14
C GLY A 68 -7.01 -14.10 -7.42
N PHE A 69 -5.79 -13.72 -7.81
CA PHE A 69 -4.54 -14.08 -7.16
C PHE A 69 -3.86 -12.89 -6.48
N VAL A 70 -4.37 -11.67 -6.71
CA VAL A 70 -3.85 -10.42 -6.17
C VAL A 70 -4.69 -9.99 -4.98
N ASP A 71 -4.18 -10.31 -3.80
CA ASP A 71 -4.72 -9.87 -2.52
C ASP A 71 -4.21 -8.47 -2.16
N ASN A 72 -4.90 -7.83 -1.21
CA ASN A 72 -4.50 -6.55 -0.63
C ASN A 72 -3.04 -6.57 -0.10
N ASN A 73 -2.56 -7.72 0.35
CA ASN A 73 -1.17 -7.88 0.80
C ASN A 73 -0.15 -7.64 -0.33
N ILE A 74 -0.45 -8.10 -1.55
CA ILE A 74 0.43 -7.92 -2.71
C ILE A 74 0.41 -6.46 -3.15
N VAL A 75 -0.78 -5.84 -3.17
CA VAL A 75 -0.94 -4.42 -3.46
C VAL A 75 -0.15 -3.57 -2.46
N ASN A 76 -0.36 -3.78 -1.16
CA ASN A 76 0.35 -3.08 -0.10
C ASN A 76 1.87 -3.27 -0.20
N LEU A 77 2.34 -4.49 -0.51
CA LEU A 77 3.76 -4.77 -0.69
C LEU A 77 4.33 -3.95 -1.85
N LEU A 78 3.65 -3.93 -2.99
CA LEU A 78 4.06 -3.15 -4.16
C LEU A 78 4.08 -1.66 -3.86
N ALA A 79 3.02 -1.13 -3.27
CA ALA A 79 2.92 0.29 -2.98
C ALA A 79 3.93 0.73 -1.92
N THR A 80 4.18 -0.08 -0.89
CA THR A 80 5.22 0.18 0.12
C THR A 80 6.61 0.15 -0.52
N THR A 81 6.87 -0.81 -1.40
CA THR A 81 8.16 -0.91 -2.12
C THR A 81 8.39 0.30 -3.02
N ILE A 82 7.36 0.72 -3.76
CA ILE A 82 7.40 1.91 -4.64
C ILE A 82 7.57 3.18 -3.81
N GLY A 83 6.78 3.36 -2.75
CA GLY A 83 6.85 4.52 -1.86
C GLY A 83 8.21 4.63 -1.17
N SER A 84 8.74 3.52 -0.67
CA SER A 84 10.10 3.46 -0.09
C SER A 84 11.17 3.79 -1.12
N GLY A 85 11.09 3.21 -2.33
CA GLY A 85 12.01 3.48 -3.43
C GLY A 85 11.99 4.95 -3.87
N LEU A 86 10.80 5.56 -3.96
CA LEU A 86 10.63 6.98 -4.26
C LEU A 86 11.23 7.86 -3.17
N SER A 87 10.99 7.56 -1.89
CA SER A 87 11.60 8.30 -0.78
C SER A 87 13.11 8.23 -0.81
N ILE A 88 13.70 7.05 -1.08
CA ILE A 88 15.15 6.88 -1.23
C ILE A 88 15.66 7.70 -2.42
N LEU A 89 14.98 7.64 -3.57
CA LEU A 89 15.35 8.42 -4.76
C LEU A 89 15.36 9.92 -4.48
N ILE A 90 14.34 10.45 -3.81
CA ILE A 90 14.26 11.88 -3.47
C ILE A 90 15.40 12.26 -2.52
N ILE A 91 15.70 11.42 -1.52
CA ILE A 91 16.83 11.67 -0.59
C ILE A 91 18.19 11.60 -1.29
N ILE A 92 18.35 10.78 -2.33
CA ILE A 92 19.61 10.70 -3.09
C ILE A 92 19.78 11.92 -4.01
N ILE A 93 18.68 12.44 -4.55
CA ILE A 93 18.69 13.58 -5.49
C ILE A 93 18.90 14.92 -4.77
N PHE A 94 18.45 15.06 -3.52
CA PHE A 94 18.46 16.29 -2.73
C PHE A 94 19.33 16.21 -1.49
#